data_AF-A0A1J1LSJ9-F1
#
_entry.id   AF-A0A1J1LSJ9-F1
#
_cell.length_a   1.000
_cell.length_b   1.000
_cell.length_c   1.000
_cell.angle_alpha   90.00
_cell.angle_beta   90.00
_cell.angle_gamma   90.00
#
_symmetry.space_group_name_H-M   'P 1'
#
loop_
_entity.id
_entity.type
_entity.pdbx_description
1 polymer ?
#
loop_
_entity_poly.entity_id
_entity_poly.type
_entity_poly.pdbx_seq_one_letter_code
_entity_poly.pdbx_strand_id
1 'polypeptide(L)'
;MSRTYSRRHYQPSVLTPNLLWWKSPLILGAILAGISIIGITLWIEYTTQRVIHIRADDSSDSAEKYGEQRQQHCQASVHHYKPGDVAITIPFADRPVTTKNISIGNSLSLVGQCKDTQRPIKSEQLGTSLVLLLERIQGVVQKQRSRQNLNPVVVTITIQDAEPGQNQPKLDLNRVKELVYSITANKGAVAFMVEDEELQNQLDNQLSSEGDIQVCSFKNISDCVNWGFETGRNLGNK
;
A
#
# COMPACT_ATOMS: atom_id res chain seq x y z
N MET A 1 -87.21 9.80 35.45
CA MET A 1 -86.08 8.94 35.05
C MET A 1 -86.29 8.52 33.60
N SER A 2 -85.60 9.16 32.65
CA SER A 2 -85.58 8.75 31.23
C SER A 2 -84.13 8.53 30.82
N ARG A 3 -83.79 7.30 30.43
CA ARG A 3 -82.46 6.96 29.90
C ARG A 3 -82.45 7.20 28.39
N THR A 4 -81.72 8.22 27.95
CA THR A 4 -81.39 8.47 26.55
C THR A 4 -80.30 7.51 26.11
N TYR A 5 -80.61 6.65 25.13
CA TYR A 5 -79.61 5.81 24.47
C TYR A 5 -78.83 6.65 23.45
N SER A 6 -77.53 6.84 23.72
CA SER A 6 -76.60 7.48 22.78
C SER A 6 -76.20 6.45 21.70
N ARG A 7 -76.64 6.68 20.46
CA ARG A 7 -76.27 5.89 19.29
C ARG A 7 -74.85 6.28 18.89
N ARG A 8 -73.85 5.41 19.15
CA ARG A 8 -72.50 5.59 18.58
C ARG A 8 -72.58 5.38 17.07
N HIS A 9 -72.30 6.43 16.31
CA HIS A 9 -72.01 6.31 14.89
C HIS A 9 -70.65 5.63 14.71
N TYR A 10 -70.66 4.47 14.04
CA TYR A 10 -69.46 3.81 13.58
C TYR A 10 -68.94 4.60 12.38
N GLN A 11 -67.85 5.35 12.55
CA GLN A 11 -67.10 5.86 11.40
C GLN A 11 -66.27 4.70 10.84
N PRO A 12 -66.46 4.29 9.58
CA PRO A 12 -65.53 3.36 8.95
C PRO A 12 -64.16 4.04 8.88
N SER A 13 -63.15 3.39 9.45
CA SER A 13 -61.75 3.76 9.25
C SER A 13 -61.46 3.81 7.76
N VAL A 14 -61.10 4.99 7.24
CA VAL A 14 -60.65 5.17 5.87
C VAL A 14 -59.44 4.26 5.67
N LEU A 15 -59.58 3.20 4.88
CA LEU A 15 -58.47 2.41 4.39
C LEU A 15 -57.58 3.38 3.59
N THR A 16 -56.45 3.78 4.18
CA THR A 16 -55.39 4.45 3.43
C THR A 16 -55.06 3.56 2.25
N PRO A 17 -55.13 4.08 1.00
CA PRO A 17 -54.76 3.27 -0.14
C PRO A 17 -53.30 2.86 0.06
N ASN A 18 -53.04 1.54 0.07
CA ASN A 18 -51.68 1.02 0.01
C ASN A 18 -51.01 1.69 -1.20
N LEU A 19 -50.19 2.70 -0.95
CA LEU A 19 -49.44 3.37 -2.00
C LEU A 19 -48.53 2.30 -2.59
N LEU A 20 -48.85 1.85 -3.80
CA LEU A 20 -48.09 0.84 -4.52
C LEU A 20 -46.71 1.45 -4.80
N TRP A 21 -45.78 1.25 -3.88
CA TRP A 21 -44.48 1.90 -3.82
C TRP A 21 -43.68 1.68 -5.11
N TRP A 22 -43.91 0.56 -5.80
CA TRP A 22 -43.34 0.23 -7.10
C TRP A 22 -43.90 1.02 -8.30
N LYS A 23 -44.96 1.81 -8.12
CA LYS A 23 -45.47 2.73 -9.16
C LYS A 23 -44.90 4.14 -9.03
N SER A 24 -44.20 4.43 -7.94
CA SER A 24 -43.56 5.73 -7.76
C SER A 24 -42.21 5.74 -8.49
N PRO A 25 -42.04 6.57 -9.53
CA PRO A 25 -40.77 6.67 -10.26
C PRO A 25 -39.62 7.14 -9.35
N LEU A 26 -39.92 7.86 -8.26
CA LEU A 26 -38.95 8.29 -7.26
C LEU A 26 -38.45 7.12 -6.39
N ILE A 27 -39.34 6.21 -5.97
CA ILE A 27 -38.95 5.04 -5.17
C ILE A 27 -38.18 4.04 -6.03
N LEU A 28 -38.63 3.80 -7.26
CA LEU A 28 -37.90 3.00 -8.24
C LEU A 28 -36.52 3.59 -8.54
N GLY A 29 -36.43 4.90 -8.76
CA GLY A 29 -35.17 5.60 -8.97
C GLY A 29 -34.21 5.47 -7.78
N ALA A 30 -34.71 5.58 -6.55
CA ALA A 30 -33.92 5.40 -5.34
C ALA A 30 -33.41 3.95 -5.17
N ILE A 31 -34.25 2.95 -5.46
CA ILE A 31 -33.86 1.53 -5.41
C ILE A 31 -32.81 1.22 -6.49
N LEU A 32 -33.02 1.68 -7.72
CA LEU A 32 -32.06 1.48 -8.82
C LEU A 32 -30.73 2.19 -8.54
N ALA A 33 -30.75 3.40 -8.00
CA ALA A 33 -29.56 4.09 -7.56
C ALA A 33 -28.85 3.33 -6.43
N GLY A 34 -29.59 2.85 -5.43
CA GLY A 34 -29.05 2.04 -4.33
C GLY A 34 -28.40 0.74 -4.81
N ILE A 35 -29.06 -0.02 -5.69
CA ILE A 35 -28.51 -1.24 -6.30
C ILE A 35 -27.29 -0.92 -7.15
N SER A 36 -27.32 0.17 -7.92
CA SER A 36 -26.18 0.59 -8.75
C SER A 36 -24.97 0.94 -7.90
N ILE A 37 -25.16 1.65 -6.79
CA ILE A 37 -24.08 1.99 -5.85
C ILE A 37 -23.47 0.71 -5.27
N ILE A 38 -24.29 -0.23 -4.79
CA ILE A 38 -23.82 -1.52 -4.25
C ILE A 38 -23.10 -2.34 -5.33
N GLY A 39 -23.65 -2.37 -6.55
CA GLY A 39 -23.06 -3.08 -7.68
C GLY A 39 -21.69 -2.51 -8.07
N ILE A 40 -21.55 -1.19 -8.10
CA ILE A 40 -20.28 -0.51 -8.40
C ILE A 40 -19.24 -0.76 -7.30
N THR A 41 -19.61 -0.70 -6.02
CA THR A 41 -18.65 -0.95 -4.94
C THR A 41 -18.15 -2.39 -4.93
N LEU A 42 -19.05 -3.36 -5.13
CA LEU A 42 -18.68 -4.78 -5.26
C LEU A 42 -17.83 -5.03 -6.50
N TRP A 43 -18.13 -4.37 -7.62
CA TRP A 43 -17.31 -4.47 -8.83
C TRP A 43 -15.89 -3.94 -8.62
N ILE A 44 -15.73 -2.79 -7.96
CA ILE A 44 -14.41 -2.23 -7.63
C ILE A 44 -13.62 -3.16 -6.71
N GLU A 45 -14.27 -3.74 -5.70
CA GLU A 45 -13.64 -4.68 -4.79
C GLU A 45 -13.22 -5.98 -5.49
N TYR A 46 -14.01 -6.45 -6.47
CA TYR A 46 -13.71 -7.65 -7.24
C TYR A 46 -12.65 -7.44 -8.32
N THR A 47 -12.60 -6.25 -8.93
CA THR A 47 -11.68 -5.96 -10.05
C THR A 47 -10.36 -5.37 -9.62
N THR A 48 -10.25 -4.90 -8.37
CA THR A 48 -8.99 -4.35 -7.87
C THR A 48 -8.03 -5.45 -7.48
N GLN A 49 -6.95 -5.60 -8.24
CA GLN A 49 -5.83 -6.43 -7.82
C GLN A 49 -5.21 -5.89 -6.52
N ARG A 50 -5.28 -6.71 -5.46
CA ARG A 50 -4.65 -6.44 -4.16
C ARG A 50 -3.16 -6.65 -4.24
N VAL A 51 -2.39 -5.87 -3.49
CA VAL A 51 -0.92 -5.97 -3.42
C VAL A 51 -0.41 -6.08 -1.99
N ILE A 52 0.79 -6.64 -1.85
CA ILE A 52 1.61 -6.55 -0.64
C ILE A 52 2.66 -5.48 -0.90
N HIS A 53 2.48 -4.31 -0.30
CA HIS A 53 3.44 -3.22 -0.39
C HIS A 53 4.45 -3.31 0.76
N ILE A 54 5.73 -3.37 0.42
CA ILE A 54 6.85 -3.33 1.35
C ILE A 54 7.57 -2.01 1.14
N ARG A 55 7.33 -1.05 2.03
CA ARG A 55 8.01 0.23 2.05
C ARG A 55 9.26 0.16 2.92
N ALA A 56 10.42 0.47 2.36
CA ALA A 56 11.66 0.58 3.10
C ALA A 56 12.20 2.01 3.05
N ASP A 57 12.58 2.51 4.22
CA ASP A 57 13.05 3.89 4.39
C ASP A 57 14.37 3.89 5.18
N ASP A 58 15.41 4.51 4.62
CA ASP A 58 16.67 4.66 5.34
C ASP A 58 16.49 5.58 6.56
N SER A 59 16.92 5.06 7.70
CA SER A 59 16.81 5.62 9.05
C SER A 59 18.18 5.73 9.74
N SER A 60 19.28 5.57 8.99
CA SER A 60 20.64 5.84 9.47
C SER A 60 20.82 7.31 9.85
N ASP A 61 21.92 7.62 10.54
CA ASP A 61 22.22 8.99 10.94
C ASP A 61 22.49 9.92 9.74
N SER A 62 23.14 9.41 8.68
CA SER A 62 23.34 10.17 7.44
C SER A 62 22.02 10.46 6.71
N ALA A 63 20.98 9.67 6.97
CA ALA A 63 19.64 9.85 6.41
C ALA A 63 18.82 10.96 7.10
N GLU A 64 19.28 11.54 8.22
CA GLU A 64 18.47 12.43 9.06
C GLU A 64 17.89 13.63 8.28
N LYS A 65 18.70 14.23 7.40
CA LYS A 65 18.31 15.38 6.56
C LYS A 65 17.25 15.07 5.50
N TYR A 66 16.95 13.80 5.22
CA TYR A 66 15.98 13.39 4.18
C TYR A 66 14.57 13.11 4.72
N GLY A 67 14.15 13.86 5.75
CA GLY A 67 12.83 13.72 6.36
C GLY A 67 11.68 13.99 5.37
N GLU A 68 11.85 14.97 4.48
CA GLU A 68 10.85 15.31 3.46
C GLU A 68 10.66 14.19 2.44
N GLN A 69 11.75 13.56 2.01
CA GLN A 69 11.72 12.44 1.07
C GLN A 69 11.03 11.22 1.67
N ARG A 70 11.28 10.91 2.95
CA ARG A 70 10.54 9.86 3.69
C ARG A 70 9.05 10.18 3.78
N GLN A 71 8.70 11.44 4.06
CA GLN A 71 7.32 11.88 4.08
C GLN A 71 6.66 11.75 2.69
N GLN A 72 7.33 12.18 1.63
CA GLN A 72 6.85 12.06 0.25
C GLN A 72 6.66 10.59 -0.13
N HIS A 73 7.63 9.73 0.19
CA HIS A 73 7.54 8.29 -0.04
C HIS A 73 6.34 7.68 0.68
N CYS A 74 6.09 8.08 1.93
CA CYS A 74 4.90 7.68 2.67
C CYS A 74 3.61 8.15 2.02
N GLN A 75 3.52 9.43 1.65
CA GLN A 75 2.32 10.03 1.08
C GLN A 75 1.98 9.42 -0.28
N ALA A 76 2.97 9.29 -1.16
CA ALA A 76 2.81 8.63 -2.45
C ALA A 76 2.31 7.19 -2.26
N SER A 77 2.93 6.43 -1.35
CA SER A 77 2.50 5.05 -1.05
C SER A 77 1.05 4.99 -0.58
N VAL A 78 0.67 5.86 0.36
CA VAL A 78 -0.68 5.91 0.93
C VAL A 78 -1.72 6.26 -0.13
N HIS A 79 -1.39 7.15 -1.07
CA HIS A 79 -2.29 7.51 -2.18
C HIS A 79 -2.65 6.32 -3.05
N HIS A 80 -1.73 5.36 -3.22
CA HIS A 80 -1.99 4.16 -4.02
C HIS A 80 -2.69 3.04 -3.27
N TYR A 81 -2.77 3.06 -1.94
CA TYR A 81 -3.38 1.97 -1.19
C TYR A 81 -4.88 1.82 -1.47
N LYS A 82 -5.29 0.58 -1.66
CA LYS A 82 -6.70 0.19 -1.84
C LYS A 82 -7.13 -0.78 -0.72
N PRO A 83 -8.43 -0.88 -0.41
CA PRO A 83 -8.92 -1.84 0.56
C PRO A 83 -8.47 -3.28 0.23
N GLY A 84 -7.99 -4.00 1.23
CA GLY A 84 -7.46 -5.36 1.09
C GLY A 84 -5.98 -5.45 0.73
N ASP A 85 -5.30 -4.33 0.42
CA ASP A 85 -3.85 -4.30 0.31
C ASP A 85 -3.21 -4.60 1.68
N VAL A 86 -1.96 -5.07 1.67
CA VAL A 86 -1.14 -5.24 2.88
C VAL A 86 0.01 -4.25 2.82
N ALA A 87 0.17 -3.43 3.85
CA ALA A 87 1.28 -2.49 3.98
C ALA A 87 2.25 -2.95 5.06
N ILE A 88 3.50 -3.18 4.66
CA ILE A 88 4.62 -3.56 5.51
C ILE A 88 5.65 -2.42 5.45
N THR A 89 6.11 -1.98 6.61
CA THR A 89 7.15 -0.93 6.69
C THR A 89 8.41 -1.52 7.30
N ILE A 90 9.54 -1.33 6.62
CA ILE A 90 10.86 -1.82 6.99
C ILE A 90 11.84 -0.63 6.98
N PRO A 91 11.86 0.22 8.00
CA PRO A 91 12.99 1.11 8.18
C PRO A 91 14.29 0.31 8.32
N PHE A 92 15.38 0.88 7.84
CA PHE A 92 16.69 0.26 7.92
C PHE A 92 17.78 1.28 8.21
N ALA A 93 18.78 0.85 8.97
CA ALA A 93 19.99 1.60 9.29
C ALA A 93 21.12 0.56 9.39
N ASP A 94 21.65 0.32 10.60
CA ASP A 94 22.56 -0.79 10.86
C ASP A 94 21.96 -2.18 10.59
N ARG A 95 20.62 -2.25 10.67
CA ARG A 95 19.83 -3.44 10.37
C ARG A 95 18.43 -3.05 9.88
N PRO A 96 17.79 -3.89 9.06
CA PRO A 96 16.39 -3.69 8.67
C PRO A 96 15.44 -4.23 9.76
N VAL A 97 14.43 -3.44 10.13
CA VAL A 97 13.44 -3.81 11.17
C VAL A 97 12.03 -3.65 10.62
N THR A 98 11.19 -4.68 10.75
CA THR A 98 9.77 -4.55 10.39
C THR A 98 9.02 -3.85 11.52
N THR A 99 8.65 -2.59 11.34
CA THR A 99 7.91 -1.80 12.35
C THR A 99 6.41 -1.82 12.13
N LYS A 100 5.96 -2.18 10.93
CA LYS A 100 4.53 -2.19 10.59
C LYS A 100 4.20 -3.35 9.66
N ASN A 101 3.05 -3.97 9.87
CA ASN A 101 2.43 -4.96 8.99
C ASN A 101 0.91 -4.91 9.19
N ILE A 102 0.21 -4.19 8.32
CA ILE A 102 -1.23 -3.93 8.46
C ILE A 102 -1.98 -4.29 7.18
N SER A 103 -3.23 -4.72 7.33
CA SER A 103 -4.18 -4.74 6.23
C SER A 103 -4.79 -3.36 6.05
N ILE A 104 -4.89 -2.90 4.81
CA ILE A 104 -5.53 -1.63 4.47
C ILE A 104 -7.03 -1.82 4.46
N GLY A 105 -7.74 -1.16 5.38
CA GLY A 105 -9.20 -0.98 5.27
C GLY A 105 -9.57 0.33 4.58
N ASN A 106 -8.83 1.40 4.86
CA ASN A 106 -9.02 2.73 4.30
C ASN A 106 -7.67 3.45 4.25
N SER A 107 -7.28 3.99 3.10
CA SER A 107 -6.02 4.73 2.93
C SER A 107 -6.03 6.09 3.63
N LEU A 108 -7.19 6.76 3.73
CA LEU A 108 -7.31 8.08 4.36
C LEU A 108 -6.88 8.10 5.82
N SER A 109 -7.06 6.98 6.54
CA SER A 109 -6.66 6.85 7.95
C SER A 109 -5.14 6.80 8.14
N LEU A 110 -4.38 6.58 7.06
CA LEU A 110 -2.93 6.47 7.08
C LEU A 110 -2.23 7.78 6.73
N VAL A 111 -2.93 8.74 6.13
CA VAL A 111 -2.34 10.03 5.70
C VAL A 111 -1.73 10.78 6.89
N GLY A 112 -2.40 10.75 8.04
CA GLY A 112 -1.91 11.38 9.27
C GLY A 112 -0.58 10.79 9.77
N GLN A 113 -0.31 9.52 9.48
CA GLN A 113 0.91 8.83 9.90
C GLN A 113 2.13 9.27 9.08
N CYS A 114 1.93 9.84 7.89
CA CYS A 114 3.02 10.36 7.07
C CYS A 114 3.56 11.71 7.54
N LYS A 115 2.91 12.36 8.51
CA LYS A 115 3.41 13.62 9.09
C LYS A 115 4.55 13.42 10.08
N ASP A 116 4.72 12.19 10.57
CA ASP A 116 5.83 11.86 11.44
C ASP A 116 7.09 11.65 10.59
N THR A 117 7.99 12.62 10.62
CA THR A 117 9.29 12.59 9.94
C THR A 117 10.39 12.02 10.82
N GLN A 118 10.07 11.67 12.08
CA GLN A 118 11.04 11.08 12.99
C GLN A 118 11.46 9.70 12.48
N ARG A 119 12.73 9.38 12.72
CA ARG A 119 13.28 8.07 12.37
C ARG A 119 12.63 7.02 13.28
N PRO A 120 11.94 6.01 12.73
CA PRO A 120 11.19 5.04 13.52
C PRO A 120 12.10 4.06 14.27
N ILE A 121 13.39 4.00 13.90
CA ILE A 121 14.44 3.26 14.59
C ILE A 121 15.65 4.16 14.79
N LYS A 122 16.44 3.88 15.83
CA LYS A 122 17.76 4.48 16.03
C LYS A 122 18.83 3.47 15.64
N SER A 123 19.86 3.93 14.94
CA SER A 123 21.01 3.09 14.60
C SER A 123 21.75 2.68 15.87
N GLU A 124 22.08 1.39 16.00
CA GLU A 124 22.95 0.92 17.10
C GLU A 124 24.43 0.93 16.70
N GLN A 125 24.69 0.89 15.40
CA GLN A 125 26.02 0.89 14.80
C GLN A 125 26.03 1.81 13.58
N LEU A 126 27.20 2.19 13.10
CA LEU A 126 27.32 2.94 11.84
C LEU A 126 27.11 2.02 10.64
N GLY A 127 26.57 2.59 9.58
CA GLY A 127 26.48 1.99 8.26
C GLY A 127 25.11 1.41 7.90
N THR A 128 24.91 1.28 6.59
CA THR A 128 23.68 0.85 5.93
C THR A 128 24.03 -0.23 4.92
N SER A 129 23.42 -1.41 5.04
CA SER A 129 23.65 -2.53 4.10
C SER A 129 22.40 -2.83 3.27
N LEU A 130 22.49 -2.52 1.98
CA LEU A 130 21.45 -2.83 1.00
C LEU A 130 21.20 -4.35 0.89
N VAL A 131 22.26 -5.16 1.01
CA VAL A 131 22.15 -6.62 0.97
C VAL A 131 21.30 -7.13 2.13
N LEU A 132 21.56 -6.69 3.37
CA LEU A 132 20.77 -7.11 4.53
C LEU A 132 19.30 -6.67 4.39
N LEU A 133 19.05 -5.47 3.86
CA LEU A 133 17.70 -5.00 3.60
C LEU A 133 16.97 -5.93 2.61
N LEU A 134 17.59 -6.24 1.47
CA LEU A 134 16.98 -7.08 0.45
C LEU A 134 16.76 -8.52 0.93
N GLU A 135 17.68 -9.09 1.71
CA GLU A 135 17.49 -10.39 2.36
C GLU A 135 16.30 -10.37 3.32
N ARG A 136 16.15 -9.29 4.10
CA ARG A 136 15.00 -9.12 4.98
C ARG A 136 13.69 -9.03 4.19
N ILE A 137 13.68 -8.27 3.09
CA ILE A 137 12.51 -8.14 2.21
C ILE A 137 12.16 -9.50 1.61
N GLN A 138 13.13 -10.24 1.08
CA GLN A 138 12.94 -11.60 0.55
C GLN A 138 12.34 -12.53 1.61
N GLY A 139 12.86 -12.51 2.84
CA GLY A 139 12.31 -13.29 3.95
C GLY A 139 10.86 -12.90 4.30
N VAL A 140 10.51 -11.61 4.21
CA VAL A 140 9.13 -11.14 4.38
C VAL A 140 8.24 -11.67 3.24
N VAL A 141 8.69 -11.60 1.99
CA VAL A 141 7.94 -12.15 0.83
C VAL A 141 7.71 -13.65 1.01
N GLN A 142 8.74 -14.42 1.32
CA GLN A 142 8.63 -15.86 1.56
C GLN A 142 7.65 -16.17 2.69
N LYS A 143 7.66 -15.40 3.78
CA LYS A 143 6.71 -15.53 4.88
C LYS A 143 5.26 -15.22 4.47
N GLN A 144 5.04 -14.30 3.52
CA GLN A 144 3.70 -14.05 2.98
C GLN A 144 3.24 -15.22 2.10
N ARG A 145 4.13 -15.75 1.26
CA ARG A 145 3.85 -16.93 0.42
C ARG A 145 3.55 -18.18 1.24
N SER A 146 4.30 -18.42 2.32
CA SER A 146 4.05 -19.55 3.22
C SER A 146 2.71 -19.46 3.95
N ARG A 147 2.14 -18.26 4.05
CA ARG A 147 0.80 -17.99 4.60
C ARG A 147 -0.30 -17.99 3.52
N GLN A 148 0.01 -18.48 2.32
CA GLN A 148 -0.87 -18.50 1.15
C GLN A 148 -1.34 -17.11 0.70
N ASN A 149 -0.65 -16.03 1.11
CA ASN A 149 -0.86 -14.71 0.54
C ASN A 149 -0.07 -14.61 -0.77
N LEU A 150 -0.76 -14.85 -1.89
CA LEU A 150 -0.17 -14.88 -3.24
C LEU A 150 -0.33 -13.55 -4.01
N ASN A 151 -0.78 -12.50 -3.34
CA ASN A 151 -0.90 -11.17 -3.95
C ASN A 151 0.47 -10.70 -4.49
N PRO A 152 0.51 -9.98 -5.62
CA PRO A 152 1.72 -9.34 -6.12
C PRO A 152 2.40 -8.47 -5.04
N VAL A 153 3.72 -8.40 -5.09
CA VAL A 153 4.53 -7.63 -4.16
C VAL A 153 4.99 -6.35 -4.84
N VAL A 154 4.88 -5.23 -4.15
CA VAL A 154 5.48 -3.96 -4.55
C VAL A 154 6.49 -3.60 -3.48
N VAL A 155 7.75 -3.44 -3.85
CA VAL A 155 8.82 -3.04 -2.95
C VAL A 155 9.27 -1.66 -3.36
N THR A 156 9.25 -0.70 -2.43
CA THR A 156 9.75 0.65 -2.68
C THR A 156 10.79 0.99 -1.62
N ILE A 157 12.00 1.38 -2.05
CA ILE A 157 13.16 1.56 -1.18
C ILE A 157 13.71 2.97 -1.37
N THR A 158 13.66 3.81 -0.34
CA THR A 158 14.45 5.05 -0.32
C THR A 158 15.79 4.78 0.34
N ILE A 159 16.89 5.04 -0.37
CA ILE A 159 18.26 4.86 0.10
C ILE A 159 19.09 6.07 -0.29
N GLN A 160 19.72 6.73 0.69
CA GLN A 160 20.63 7.83 0.37
C GLN A 160 21.99 7.31 -0.06
N ASP A 161 22.48 6.25 0.59
CA ASP A 161 23.78 5.64 0.34
C ASP A 161 23.83 4.20 0.85
N ALA A 162 24.77 3.39 0.35
CA ALA A 162 25.01 2.01 0.72
C ALA A 162 26.39 1.82 1.35
N GLU A 163 26.66 2.54 2.43
CA GLU A 163 27.91 2.48 3.19
C GLU A 163 27.86 1.40 4.28
N PRO A 164 28.35 0.18 4.05
CA PRO A 164 28.28 -0.89 5.04
C PRO A 164 29.12 -0.57 6.29
N GLY A 165 28.56 -0.86 7.47
CA GLY A 165 29.29 -0.86 8.73
C GLY A 165 30.36 -1.96 8.79
N GLN A 166 31.25 -1.90 9.80
CA GLN A 166 32.39 -2.80 9.94
C GLN A 166 32.03 -4.30 9.92
N ASN A 167 30.84 -4.66 10.41
CA ASN A 167 30.35 -6.05 10.48
C ASN A 167 29.20 -6.34 9.50
N GLN A 168 29.00 -5.48 8.50
CA GLN A 168 27.95 -5.63 7.51
C GLN A 168 28.53 -6.10 6.17
N PRO A 169 27.74 -6.85 5.38
CA PRO A 169 28.17 -7.20 4.04
C PRO A 169 28.29 -5.94 3.20
N LYS A 170 29.40 -5.85 2.47
CA LYS A 170 29.65 -4.75 1.54
C LYS A 170 28.64 -4.75 0.39
N LEU A 171 28.54 -3.61 -0.30
CA LEU A 171 27.77 -3.53 -1.54
C LEU A 171 28.34 -4.55 -2.54
N ASP A 172 27.55 -5.58 -2.79
CA ASP A 172 27.79 -6.61 -3.80
C ASP A 172 26.64 -6.55 -4.80
N LEU A 173 26.89 -5.93 -5.95
CA LEU A 173 25.90 -5.72 -6.99
C LEU A 173 25.39 -7.03 -7.62
N ASN A 174 26.19 -8.11 -7.61
CA ASN A 174 25.73 -9.42 -8.06
C ASN A 174 24.75 -10.01 -7.06
N ARG A 175 25.07 -9.93 -5.77
CA ARG A 175 24.16 -10.37 -4.72
C ARG A 175 22.86 -9.56 -4.69
N VAL A 176 22.95 -8.25 -4.88
CA VAL A 176 21.78 -7.36 -5.03
C VAL A 176 20.92 -7.83 -6.21
N LYS A 177 21.53 -8.08 -7.37
CA LYS A 177 20.83 -8.58 -8.56
C LYS A 177 20.11 -9.90 -8.30
N GLU A 178 20.76 -10.87 -7.66
CA GLU A 178 20.13 -12.15 -7.28
C GLU A 178 18.92 -11.98 -6.36
N LEU A 179 19.04 -11.12 -5.35
CA LEU A 179 17.97 -10.88 -4.38
C LEU A 179 16.79 -10.17 -5.03
N VAL A 180 17.06 -9.16 -5.85
CA VAL A 180 16.03 -8.43 -6.61
C VAL A 180 15.33 -9.37 -7.58
N TYR A 181 16.07 -10.17 -8.35
CA TYR A 181 15.49 -11.20 -9.24
C TYR A 181 14.60 -12.18 -8.48
N SER A 182 15.04 -12.63 -7.30
CA SER A 182 14.22 -13.52 -6.48
C SER A 182 12.93 -12.86 -6.01
N ILE A 183 12.90 -11.55 -5.78
CA ILE A 183 11.70 -10.81 -5.41
C ILE A 183 10.78 -10.66 -6.63
N THR A 184 11.32 -10.25 -7.78
CA THR A 184 10.52 -9.97 -9.00
C THR A 184 9.96 -11.24 -9.62
N ALA A 185 10.72 -12.33 -9.66
CA ALA A 185 10.27 -13.64 -10.15
C ALA A 185 9.04 -14.18 -9.37
N ASN A 186 8.78 -13.68 -8.16
CA ASN A 186 7.64 -14.07 -7.33
C ASN A 186 6.45 -13.09 -7.43
N LYS A 187 6.15 -12.60 -8.64
CA LYS A 187 5.16 -11.54 -8.91
C LYS A 187 5.50 -10.24 -8.15
N GLY A 188 6.76 -9.84 -8.19
CA GLY A 188 7.26 -8.65 -7.51
C GLY A 188 7.60 -7.52 -8.49
N ALA A 189 7.39 -6.28 -8.05
CA ALA A 189 7.98 -5.10 -8.65
C ALA A 189 8.86 -4.39 -7.62
N VAL A 190 10.05 -3.94 -8.00
CA VAL A 190 11.00 -3.27 -7.08
C VAL A 190 11.38 -1.89 -7.61
N ALA A 191 11.13 -0.86 -6.80
CA ALA A 191 11.49 0.51 -7.10
C ALA A 191 12.56 1.01 -6.11
N PHE A 192 13.71 1.42 -6.63
CA PHE A 192 14.75 2.10 -5.87
C PHE A 192 14.64 3.60 -6.10
N MET A 193 14.53 4.35 -5.01
CA MET A 193 14.69 5.80 -5.00
C MET A 193 16.02 6.05 -4.33
N VAL A 194 16.96 6.63 -5.07
CA VAL A 194 18.37 6.75 -4.67
C VAL A 194 18.77 8.22 -4.65
N GLU A 195 19.48 8.67 -3.63
CA GLU A 195 20.07 10.01 -3.63
C GLU A 195 21.45 10.03 -4.28
N ASP A 196 22.33 9.12 -3.88
CA ASP A 196 23.69 9.06 -4.40
C ASP A 196 23.71 8.68 -5.89
N GLU A 197 24.27 9.57 -6.72
CA GLU A 197 24.28 9.41 -8.18
C GLU A 197 25.14 8.22 -8.63
N GLU A 198 26.22 7.91 -7.91
CA GLU A 198 27.08 6.77 -8.24
C GLU A 198 26.33 5.45 -8.00
N LEU A 199 25.73 5.28 -6.81
CA LEU A 199 24.89 4.14 -6.47
C LEU A 199 23.69 4.03 -7.41
N GLN A 200 23.05 5.14 -7.75
CA GLN A 200 21.94 5.15 -8.70
C GLN A 200 22.37 4.57 -10.05
N ASN A 201 23.49 5.06 -10.60
CA ASN A 201 24.03 4.58 -11.87
C ASN A 201 24.47 3.12 -11.79
N GLN A 202 25.07 2.68 -10.68
CA GLN A 202 25.45 1.29 -10.47
C GLN A 202 24.23 0.36 -10.45
N LEU A 203 23.17 0.74 -9.72
CA LEU A 203 21.92 -0.03 -9.65
C LEU A 203 21.21 -0.06 -11.01
N ASP A 204 21.10 1.08 -11.69
CA ASP A 204 20.43 1.17 -12.99
C ASP A 204 21.14 0.29 -14.03
N ASN A 205 22.47 0.41 -14.14
CA ASN A 205 23.26 -0.41 -15.07
C ASN A 205 23.12 -1.91 -14.77
N GLN A 206 23.24 -2.31 -13.50
CA GLN A 206 23.25 -3.72 -13.11
C GLN A 206 21.88 -4.40 -13.24
N LEU A 207 20.81 -3.64 -12.97
CA LEU A 207 19.42 -4.13 -12.92
C LEU A 207 18.62 -3.84 -14.19
N SER A 208 19.16 -3.08 -15.15
CA SER A 208 18.49 -2.75 -16.43
C SER A 208 17.99 -3.97 -17.22
N SER A 209 18.63 -5.13 -17.06
CA SER A 209 18.24 -6.38 -17.73
C SER A 209 17.13 -7.14 -17.00
N GLU A 210 16.83 -6.77 -15.76
CA GLU A 210 15.91 -7.49 -14.89
C GLU A 210 14.49 -6.93 -15.04
N GLY A 211 13.52 -7.82 -15.22
CA GLY A 211 12.12 -7.43 -15.39
C GLY A 211 11.50 -6.87 -14.11
N ASP A 212 10.59 -5.90 -14.29
CA ASP A 212 9.80 -5.25 -13.24
C ASP A 212 10.64 -4.55 -12.14
N ILE A 213 11.69 -3.83 -12.56
CA ILE A 213 12.51 -2.94 -11.69
C ILE A 213 12.55 -1.52 -12.25
N GLN A 214 12.60 -0.54 -11.34
CA GLN A 214 12.83 0.86 -11.66
C GLN A 214 13.83 1.46 -10.67
N VAL A 215 14.79 2.21 -11.18
CA VAL A 215 15.68 3.05 -10.38
C VAL A 215 15.35 4.52 -10.69
N CYS A 216 15.21 5.33 -9.65
CA CYS A 216 14.84 6.74 -9.72
C CYS A 216 15.71 7.55 -8.76
N SER A 217 15.87 8.84 -9.03
CA SER A 217 16.42 9.77 -8.04
C SER A 217 15.37 10.15 -6.99
N PHE A 218 15.80 10.66 -5.83
CA PHE A 218 14.90 11.23 -4.81
C PHE A 218 13.98 12.34 -5.33
N LYS A 219 14.35 13.03 -6.41
CA LYS A 219 13.50 14.06 -7.04
C LYS A 219 12.21 13.49 -7.62
N ASN A 220 12.20 12.19 -7.95
CA ASN A 220 11.12 11.51 -8.67
C ASN A 220 10.43 10.43 -7.81
N ILE A 221 10.41 10.57 -6.47
CA ILE A 221 9.84 9.57 -5.55
C ILE A 221 8.39 9.21 -5.91
N SER A 222 7.54 10.21 -6.14
CA SER A 222 6.12 9.97 -6.43
C SER A 222 5.93 9.14 -7.69
N ASP A 223 6.67 9.45 -8.75
CA ASP A 223 6.59 8.75 -10.03
C ASP A 223 7.11 7.31 -9.90
N CYS A 224 8.19 7.12 -9.15
CA CYS A 224 8.75 5.80 -8.88
C CYS A 224 7.78 4.89 -8.10
N VAL A 225 7.12 5.46 -7.09
CA VAL A 225 6.09 4.75 -6.33
C VAL A 225 4.88 4.43 -7.21
N ASN A 226 4.42 5.38 -8.04
CA ASN A 226 3.32 5.16 -8.97
C ASN A 226 3.63 3.98 -9.91
N TRP A 227 4.80 4.01 -10.55
CA TRP A 227 5.27 2.94 -11.41
C TRP A 227 5.27 1.58 -10.68
N GLY A 228 5.74 1.53 -9.42
CA GLY A 228 5.79 0.29 -8.64
C GLY A 228 4.39 -0.30 -8.40
N PHE A 229 3.41 0.54 -8.04
CA PHE A 229 2.04 0.11 -7.83
C PHE A 229 1.31 -0.27 -9.11
N GLU A 230 1.51 0.47 -10.21
CA GLU A 230 0.95 0.13 -11.52
C GLU A 230 1.49 -1.21 -12.03
N THR A 231 2.81 -1.38 -11.99
CA THR A 231 3.48 -2.61 -12.40
C THR A 231 3.02 -3.79 -11.55
N GLY A 232 3.10 -3.67 -10.22
CA GLY A 232 2.71 -4.75 -9.31
C GLY A 232 1.24 -5.17 -9.46
N ARG A 233 0.32 -4.23 -9.67
CA ARG A 233 -1.09 -4.58 -9.92
C ARG A 233 -1.31 -5.28 -11.24
N ASN A 234 -0.51 -4.97 -12.26
CA ASN A 234 -0.58 -5.67 -13.54
C ASN A 234 -0.01 -7.10 -13.48
N LEU A 235 0.90 -7.40 -12.54
CA LEU A 235 1.43 -8.76 -12.33
C LEU A 235 0.41 -9.75 -11.78
N GLY A 236 -0.64 -9.28 -11.10
CA GLY A 236 -1.73 -10.14 -10.63
C GLY A 236 -2.65 -10.62 -11.74
N ASN A 237 -2.70 -9.88 -12.86
CA ASN A 237 -3.52 -10.19 -14.03
C ASN A 237 -2.81 -11.11 -15.04
N LYS A 238 -1.54 -11.45 -14.81
CA LYS A 238 -0.73 -12.42 -15.56
C LYS A 238 -0.73 -13.77 -14.84
#